data_AF-A0A256ITG9-F1
#
_entry.id   AF-A0A256ITG9-F1
#
_cell.length_a   1.000
_cell.length_b   1.000
_cell.length_c   1.000
_cell.angle_alpha   90.00
_cell.angle_beta   90.00
_cell.angle_gamma   90.00
#
_symmetry.space_group_name_H-M   'P 1'
#
loop_
_entity.id
_entity.type
_entity.pdbx_description
1 polymer ?
#
loop_
_entity_poly.entity_id
_entity_poly.type
_entity_poly.pdbx_seq_one_letter_code
_entity_poly.pdbx_strand_id
1 'polypeptide(L)'
;MARNQIDTPDLAALVALPIFAGMVLGVWSLELSVFGGFDFAKALVTVGGADITLPFIGVIGSIGALVAQGQISQGNFSDEEWYIIAGSMLVVPLYVFVPAVQELVGAADVIPLVLWLAISGASVFISYKG
;
A
#
# COMPACT_ATOMS: atom_id res chain seq x y z
N MET A 1 -17.35 -6.37 -15.10
CA MET A 1 -16.21 -7.30 -15.03
C MET A 1 -16.67 -8.54 -14.28
N ALA A 2 -16.21 -9.71 -14.69
CA ALA A 2 -16.57 -10.95 -14.03
C ALA A 2 -15.92 -10.97 -12.64
N ARG A 3 -16.69 -11.35 -11.63
CA ARG A 3 -16.23 -11.44 -10.25
C ARG A 3 -15.19 -12.58 -10.15
N ASN A 4 -14.06 -12.36 -9.50
CA ASN A 4 -12.96 -13.33 -9.37
C ASN A 4 -12.31 -13.73 -10.71
N GLN A 5 -12.06 -12.73 -11.55
CA GLN A 5 -11.05 -12.82 -12.59
C GLN A 5 -10.13 -11.62 -12.42
N ILE A 6 -8.83 -11.87 -12.34
CA ILE A 6 -7.83 -10.81 -12.34
C ILE A 6 -7.76 -10.24 -13.75
N ASP A 7 -8.29 -9.03 -13.92
CA ASP A 7 -8.14 -8.26 -15.15
C ASP A 7 -6.88 -7.37 -15.08
N THR A 8 -6.45 -6.80 -16.20
CA THR A 8 -5.25 -5.94 -16.29
C THR A 8 -5.20 -4.81 -15.23
N PRO A 9 -6.31 -4.12 -14.90
CA PRO A 9 -6.30 -3.08 -13.86
C PRO A 9 -6.06 -3.62 -12.45
N ASP A 10 -6.46 -4.88 -12.17
CA ASP A 10 -6.20 -5.54 -10.89
C ASP A 10 -4.72 -5.87 -10.76
N LEU A 11 -4.09 -6.40 -11.82
CA LEU A 11 -2.64 -6.62 -11.84
C LEU A 11 -1.87 -5.32 -11.60
N ALA A 12 -2.29 -4.23 -12.25
CA ALA A 12 -1.65 -2.94 -12.05
C ALA A 12 -1.74 -2.47 -10.59
N ALA A 13 -2.91 -2.62 -9.94
CA ALA A 13 -3.08 -2.27 -8.53
C ALA A 13 -2.30 -3.20 -7.59
N LEU A 14 -2.29 -4.51 -7.84
CA LEU A 14 -1.57 -5.50 -7.04
C LEU A 14 -0.05 -5.32 -7.11
N VAL A 15 0.47 -4.87 -8.25
CA VAL A 15 1.89 -4.53 -8.45
C VAL A 15 2.22 -3.16 -7.87
N ALA A 16 1.37 -2.16 -8.10
CA ALA A 16 1.60 -0.78 -7.65
C ALA A 16 1.59 -0.67 -6.11
N LEU A 17 0.70 -1.40 -5.44
CA LEU A 17 0.54 -1.35 -3.99
C LEU A 17 1.85 -1.59 -3.22
N PRO A 18 2.54 -2.74 -3.35
CA PRO A 18 3.78 -3.00 -2.62
C PRO A 18 4.90 -2.05 -3.04
N ILE A 19 4.89 -1.58 -4.30
CA ILE A 19 5.88 -0.61 -4.77
C ILE A 19 5.74 0.70 -3.98
N PHE A 20 4.56 1.31 -4.03
CA PHE A 20 4.35 2.58 -3.36
C PHE A 20 4.36 2.45 -1.83
N ALA A 21 3.89 1.34 -1.27
CA ALA A 21 3.96 1.10 0.18
C ALA A 21 5.41 1.08 0.67
N GLY A 22 6.32 0.45 -0.06
CA GLY A 22 7.74 0.42 0.30
C GLY A 22 8.39 1.80 0.31
N MET A 23 7.98 2.67 -0.62
CA MET A 23 8.41 4.08 -0.62
C MET A 23 7.86 4.86 0.57
N VAL A 24 6.56 4.72 0.90
CA VAL A 24 5.96 5.44 2.04
C VAL A 24 6.56 4.99 3.37
N LEU A 25 6.80 3.69 3.52
CA LEU A 25 7.44 3.11 4.71
C LEU A 25 8.95 3.39 4.79
N GLY A 26 9.56 3.99 3.77
CA GLY A 26 10.98 4.30 3.74
C GLY A 26 11.88 3.07 3.55
N VAL A 27 11.35 1.94 3.06
CA VAL A 27 12.14 0.73 2.78
C VAL A 27 13.09 0.96 1.60
N TRP A 28 12.65 1.75 0.63
CA TRP A 28 13.45 2.14 -0.52
C TRP A 28 12.94 3.47 -1.09
N SER A 29 13.76 4.14 -1.89
CA SER A 29 13.40 5.40 -2.55
C SER A 29 13.77 5.34 -4.03
N LEU A 30 13.12 6.18 -4.83
CA LEU A 30 13.44 6.36 -6.24
C LEU A 30 13.53 7.86 -6.52
N GLU A 31 14.65 8.27 -7.10
CA GLU A 31 14.89 9.63 -7.55
C GLU A 31 15.06 9.62 -9.07
N LEU A 32 14.31 10.49 -9.76
CA LEU A 32 14.43 10.61 -11.21
C LEU A 32 15.08 11.94 -11.56
N SER A 33 16.34 11.89 -12.01
CA SER A 33 17.12 13.08 -12.37
C SER A 33 16.80 13.65 -13.77
N VAL A 34 15.69 13.23 -14.39
CA VAL A 34 15.25 13.76 -15.69
C VAL A 34 14.24 14.88 -15.43
N PHE A 35 14.35 16.01 -16.16
CA PHE A 35 13.53 17.22 -15.97
C PHE A 35 13.72 17.99 -14.65
N GLY A 36 14.97 18.08 -14.15
CA GLY A 36 15.31 18.99 -13.05
C GLY A 36 15.28 18.40 -11.65
N GLY A 37 15.25 17.06 -11.52
CA GLY A 37 15.34 16.35 -10.24
C GLY A 37 13.98 16.25 -9.56
N PHE A 38 13.18 15.25 -9.98
CA PHE A 38 11.91 14.96 -9.31
C PHE A 38 12.14 13.96 -8.17
N ASP A 39 11.77 14.40 -6.96
CA ASP A 39 11.80 13.59 -5.73
C ASP A 39 10.38 13.10 -5.39
N PHE A 40 10.21 11.77 -5.40
CA PHE A 40 8.94 11.12 -5.07
C PHE A 40 8.60 11.17 -3.58
N ALA A 41 9.58 11.41 -2.70
CA ALA A 41 9.37 11.55 -1.26
C ALA A 41 8.86 12.95 -0.88
N LYS A 42 8.88 13.91 -1.82
CA LYS A 42 8.42 15.27 -1.56
C LYS A 42 6.92 15.31 -1.25
N ALA A 43 6.56 15.97 -0.15
CA ALA A 43 5.17 16.25 0.18
C ALA A 43 4.50 17.11 -0.91
N LEU A 44 3.35 16.66 -1.39
CA LEU A 44 2.49 17.41 -2.33
C LEU A 44 1.57 18.37 -1.58
N VAL A 45 1.04 17.91 -0.44
CA VAL A 45 0.19 18.68 0.46
C VAL A 45 0.34 18.12 1.88
N THR A 46 0.23 18.96 2.89
CA THR A 46 0.17 18.54 4.29
C THR A 46 -1.27 18.69 4.79
N VAL A 47 -1.86 17.62 5.34
CA VAL A 47 -3.24 17.61 5.84
C VAL A 47 -3.24 17.05 7.26
N GLY A 48 -3.71 17.85 8.23
CA GLY A 48 -3.80 17.40 9.62
C GLY A 48 -2.45 17.02 10.25
N GLY A 49 -1.34 17.57 9.75
CA GLY A 49 0.01 17.23 10.20
C GLY A 49 0.64 16.02 9.49
N ALA A 50 -0.09 15.36 8.59
CA ALA A 50 0.43 14.27 7.77
C ALA A 50 0.83 14.78 6.38
N ASP A 51 2.02 14.38 5.92
CA ASP A 51 2.52 14.71 4.59
C ASP A 51 2.02 13.72 3.54
N ILE A 52 1.26 14.23 2.57
CA ILE A 52 0.70 13.46 1.47
C ILE A 52 1.70 13.48 0.32
N THR A 53 2.38 12.36 0.11
CA THR A 53 3.37 12.18 -0.96
C THR A 53 2.75 11.48 -2.18
N LEU A 54 3.43 11.54 -3.33
CA LEU A 54 2.96 10.82 -4.53
C LEU A 54 2.86 9.30 -4.32
N PRO A 55 3.82 8.63 -3.65
CA PRO A 55 3.68 7.23 -3.27
C PRO A 55 2.47 6.97 -2.39
N PHE A 56 2.17 7.84 -1.42
CA PHE A 56 0.99 7.65 -0.58
C PHE A 56 -0.32 7.67 -1.39
N ILE A 57 -0.43 8.58 -2.36
CA ILE A 57 -1.56 8.59 -3.31
C ILE A 57 -1.61 7.28 -4.10
N GLY A 58 -0.46 6.76 -4.55
CA GLY A 58 -0.36 5.47 -5.22
C GLY A 58 -0.87 4.30 -4.38
N VAL A 59 -0.58 4.28 -3.07
CA VAL A 59 -1.11 3.28 -2.14
C VAL A 59 -2.63 3.37 -2.02
N ILE A 60 -3.17 4.55 -1.72
CA ILE A 60 -4.62 4.74 -1.56
C ILE A 60 -5.36 4.44 -2.87
N GLY A 61 -4.81 4.85 -4.02
CA GLY A 61 -5.36 4.54 -5.33
C GLY A 61 -5.38 3.03 -5.62
N SER A 62 -4.30 2.32 -5.27
CA SER A 62 -4.22 0.86 -5.46
C SER A 62 -5.22 0.12 -4.56
N ILE A 63 -5.30 0.47 -3.28
CA ILE A 63 -6.30 -0.10 -2.36
C ILE A 63 -7.71 0.18 -2.86
N GLY A 64 -7.99 1.44 -3.23
CA GLY A 64 -9.29 1.85 -3.76
C GLY A 64 -9.69 1.07 -5.01
N ALA A 65 -8.75 0.83 -5.93
CA ALA A 65 -9.00 0.04 -7.13
C ALA A 65 -9.34 -1.42 -6.81
N LEU A 66 -8.63 -2.05 -5.88
CA LEU A 66 -8.88 -3.44 -5.48
C LEU A 66 -10.23 -3.60 -4.77
N VAL A 67 -10.61 -2.62 -3.95
CA VAL A 67 -11.92 -2.60 -3.29
C VAL A 67 -13.03 -2.33 -4.30
N ALA A 68 -12.89 -1.33 -5.18
CA ALA A 68 -13.91 -0.96 -6.16
C ALA A 68 -14.20 -2.07 -7.18
N GLN A 69 -13.18 -2.85 -7.54
CA GLN A 69 -13.30 -4.00 -8.44
C GLN A 69 -13.80 -5.27 -7.72
N GLY A 70 -13.94 -5.22 -6.39
CA GLY A 70 -14.44 -6.33 -5.59
C GLY A 70 -13.44 -7.47 -5.39
N GLN A 71 -12.16 -7.23 -5.69
CA GLN A 71 -11.09 -8.21 -5.46
C GLN A 71 -10.88 -8.46 -3.96
N ILE A 72 -11.11 -7.44 -3.13
CA ILE A 72 -11.08 -7.56 -1.66
C ILE A 72 -12.53 -7.51 -1.16
N SER A 73 -13.22 -8.64 -1.27
CA SER A 73 -14.57 -8.82 -0.72
C SER A 73 -14.56 -9.92 0.33
N GLN A 74 -15.26 -9.72 1.45
CA GLN A 74 -15.34 -10.73 2.52
C GLN A 74 -15.87 -12.08 2.01
N GLY A 75 -16.70 -12.08 0.95
CA GLY A 75 -17.21 -13.34 0.36
C GLY A 75 -16.16 -14.17 -0.42
N ASN A 76 -14.97 -13.61 -0.67
CA ASN A 76 -13.91 -14.28 -1.45
C ASN A 76 -12.84 -14.92 -0.56
N PHE A 77 -12.85 -14.63 0.75
CA PHE A 77 -11.83 -15.03 1.70
C PHE A 77 -12.50 -15.57 2.97
N SER A 78 -11.82 -16.46 3.70
CA SER A 78 -12.19 -16.71 5.09
C SER A 78 -12.04 -15.44 5.92
N ASP A 79 -12.76 -15.34 7.05
CA ASP A 79 -12.69 -14.16 7.93
C ASP A 79 -11.24 -13.87 8.35
N GLU A 80 -10.47 -14.92 8.65
CA GLU A 80 -9.06 -14.84 9.03
C GLU A 80 -8.19 -14.26 7.90
N GLU A 81 -8.31 -14.77 6.68
CA GLU A 81 -7.61 -14.25 5.50
C GLU A 81 -7.99 -12.79 5.23
N TRP A 82 -9.28 -12.46 5.35
CA TRP A 82 -9.78 -11.11 5.14
C TRP A 82 -9.20 -10.12 6.14
N TYR A 83 -9.13 -10.47 7.43
CA TYR A 83 -8.52 -9.61 8.44
C TYR A 83 -7.04 -9.37 8.20
N ILE A 84 -6.29 -10.38 7.75
CA ILE A 84 -4.87 -10.25 7.42
C ILE A 84 -4.69 -9.30 6.23
N ILE A 85 -5.50 -9.45 5.18
CA ILE A 85 -5.45 -8.58 4.00
C ILE A 85 -5.81 -7.14 4.39
N ALA A 86 -6.95 -6.95 5.06
CA ALA A 86 -7.42 -5.64 5.47
C ALA A 86 -6.42 -4.95 6.41
N GLY A 87 -5.90 -5.70 7.39
CA GLY A 87 -4.86 -5.23 8.30
C GLY A 87 -3.62 -4.78 7.55
N SER A 88 -3.11 -5.61 6.64
CA SER A 88 -1.91 -5.29 5.84
C SER A 88 -2.11 -4.01 5.01
N MET A 89 -3.28 -3.83 4.40
CA MET A 89 -3.56 -2.63 3.60
C MET A 89 -3.77 -1.37 4.43
N LEU A 90 -4.31 -1.49 5.64
CA LEU A 90 -4.53 -0.36 6.55
C LEU A 90 -3.25 0.14 7.21
N VAL A 91 -2.18 -0.67 7.26
CA VAL A 91 -0.90 -0.29 7.88
C VAL A 91 -0.37 1.03 7.32
N VAL A 92 -0.39 1.24 6.01
CA VAL A 92 0.18 2.46 5.41
C VAL A 92 -0.63 3.72 5.73
N PRO A 93 -1.98 3.75 5.54
CA PRO A 93 -2.80 4.86 6.03
C PRO A 93 -2.62 5.15 7.52
N LEU A 94 -2.54 4.10 8.35
CA LEU A 94 -2.34 4.24 9.79
C LEU A 94 -0.96 4.82 10.11
N TYR A 95 0.10 4.37 9.43
CA TYR A 95 1.45 4.91 9.57
C TYR A 95 1.50 6.42 9.25
N VAL A 96 0.76 6.86 8.24
CA VAL A 96 0.75 8.27 7.80
C VAL A 96 -0.07 9.17 8.73
N PHE A 97 -1.23 8.70 9.23
CA PHE A 97 -2.16 9.54 9.98
C PHE A 97 -2.17 9.33 11.51
N VAL A 98 -1.61 8.22 12.00
CA VAL A 98 -1.63 7.88 13.43
C VAL A 98 -0.23 7.94 14.01
N PRO A 99 0.10 8.96 14.81
CA PRO A 99 1.45 9.14 15.37
C PRO A 99 1.95 7.91 16.15
N ALA A 100 1.08 7.25 16.91
CA ALA A 100 1.44 6.05 17.64
C ALA A 100 1.89 4.89 16.73
N VAL A 101 1.33 4.79 15.52
CA VAL A 101 1.75 3.78 14.53
C VAL A 101 3.07 4.20 13.89
N GLN A 102 3.25 5.48 13.60
CA GLN A 102 4.53 6.01 13.12
C GLN A 102 5.67 5.74 14.11
N GLU A 103 5.45 6.00 15.40
CA GLU A 103 6.41 5.72 16.47
C GLU A 103 6.72 4.22 16.60
N LEU A 104 5.69 3.36 16.52
CA LEU A 104 5.87 1.91 16.55
C LEU A 104 6.67 1.41 15.36
N VAL A 105 6.37 1.90 14.16
CA VAL A 105 7.09 1.54 12.93
C VAL A 105 8.54 2.05 12.98
N GLY A 106 8.76 3.24 13.53
CA GLY A 106 10.09 3.81 13.74
C GLY A 106 10.87 3.22 14.93
N ALA A 107 10.26 2.32 15.72
CA ALA A 107 10.92 1.75 16.91
C ALA A 107 12.10 0.82 16.56
N ALA A 108 12.10 0.25 15.35
CA ALA A 108 13.22 -0.51 14.81
C ALA A 108 13.21 -0.51 13.28
N ASP A 109 14.40 -0.38 12.66
CA ASP A 109 14.57 -0.34 11.20
C ASP A 109 14.02 -1.57 10.46
N VAL A 110 13.88 -2.70 11.16
CA VAL A 110 13.34 -3.95 10.60
C VAL A 110 11.81 -3.92 10.47
N ILE A 111 11.10 -3.09 11.24
CA ILE A 111 9.64 -3.07 11.27
C ILE A 111 9.05 -2.60 9.93
N PRO A 112 9.52 -1.48 9.32
CA PRO A 112 9.07 -1.08 7.99
C PRO A 112 9.25 -2.19 6.94
N LEU A 113 10.38 -2.92 7.00
CA LEU A 113 10.66 -4.02 6.09
C LEU A 113 9.67 -5.18 6.27
N VAL A 114 9.39 -5.59 7.52
CA VAL A 114 8.43 -6.66 7.82
C VAL A 114 7.02 -6.28 7.36
N LEU A 115 6.60 -5.05 7.60
CA LEU A 115 5.29 -4.56 7.16
C LEU A 115 5.19 -4.51 5.64
N TRP A 116 6.24 -4.06 4.97
CA TRP A 116 6.31 -4.08 3.51
C TRP A 116 6.25 -5.50 2.93
N LEU A 117 6.92 -6.47 3.56
CA LEU A 117 6.83 -7.88 3.19
C LEU A 117 5.41 -8.45 3.43
N ALA A 118 4.74 -8.05 4.50
CA ALA A 118 3.35 -8.44 4.76
C ALA A 118 2.40 -7.91 3.68
N ILE A 119 2.54 -6.63 3.28
CA ILE A 119 1.79 -6.02 2.19
C ILE A 119 2.07 -6.75 0.86
N SER A 120 3.33 -7.02 0.57
CA SER A 120 3.75 -7.74 -0.64
C SER A 120 3.17 -9.16 -0.66
N GLY A 121 3.22 -9.86 0.47
CA GLY A 121 2.62 -11.18 0.65
C GLY A 121 1.11 -11.16 0.47
N ALA A 122 0.41 -10.15 1.00
CA ALA A 122 -1.02 -9.96 0.81
C ALA A 122 -1.36 -9.72 -0.67
N SER A 123 -0.60 -8.88 -1.38
CA SER A 123 -0.79 -8.68 -2.83
C SER A 123 -0.63 -9.98 -3.63
N VAL A 124 0.42 -10.76 -3.34
CA VAL A 124 0.64 -12.06 -3.99
C VAL A 124 -0.49 -13.04 -3.67
N PHE A 125 -0.96 -13.06 -2.42
CA PHE A 125 -2.03 -13.94 -1.99
C PHE A 125 -3.36 -13.61 -2.66
N ILE A 126 -3.73 -12.32 -2.75
CA ILE A 126 -4.90 -11.87 -3.50
C ILE A 126 -4.76 -12.27 -4.96
N SER A 127 -3.58 -12.09 -5.56
CA SER A 127 -3.31 -12.49 -6.93
C SER A 127 -3.43 -13.99 -7.19
N TYR A 128 -3.26 -14.83 -6.18
CA TYR A 128 -3.38 -16.29 -6.32
C TYR A 128 -4.83 -16.76 -6.19
N LYS A 129 -5.66 -16.01 -5.45
CA LYS A 129 -7.06 -16.36 -5.14
C LYS A 129 -8.08 -15.72 -6.09
N GLY A 130 -7.78 -14.55 -6.64
CA GLY A 130 -8.57 -13.89 -7.69
C GLY A 130 -8.41 -14.56 -9.05
#